data_AF-A0A8X8X055-F1
#
_entry.id   AF-A0A8X8X055-F1
#
_cell.length_a   1.000
_cell.length_b   1.000
_cell.length_c   1.000
_cell.angle_alpha   90.00
_cell.angle_beta   90.00
_cell.angle_gamma   90.00
#
_symmetry.space_group_name_H-M   'P 1'
#
loop_
_entity.id
_entity.type
_entity.pdbx_description
1 polymer ?
#
loop_
_entity_poly.entity_id
_entity_poly.type
_entity_poly.pdbx_seq_one_letter_code
_entity_poly.pdbx_strand_id
1 'polypeptide(L)'
;MSKKENGKRRKDDNGSSRKNKDKKDKVSDTLPKSSQVSNRTNCPAYAQSVMSVDSDDGIPFNAIGGAAGQLLENNAQALDQISTNFSACKIHENIILFCQARDNIVSILNDLGDMPESMKQMPPLPVKLNEELANSILPQTPLPKKS
;
A
#
# COMPACT_ATOMS: atom_id res chain seq x y z
N MET A 1 -42.97 9.39 -48.14
CA MET A 1 -42.41 8.21 -48.82
C MET A 1 -40.93 8.46 -49.06
N SER A 2 -40.09 7.69 -48.37
CA SER A 2 -38.62 7.75 -48.44
C SER A 2 -38.11 7.00 -49.68
N LYS A 3 -37.09 7.51 -50.36
CA LYS A 3 -36.32 6.73 -51.36
C LYS A 3 -34.96 6.37 -50.79
N LYS A 4 -34.74 5.05 -50.75
CA LYS A 4 -33.57 4.29 -50.33
C LYS A 4 -32.80 3.92 -51.59
N GLU A 5 -31.48 4.14 -51.63
CA GLU A 5 -30.59 3.49 -52.61
C GLU A 5 -29.58 2.62 -51.86
N ASN A 6 -29.30 1.46 -52.43
CA ASN A 6 -28.69 0.30 -51.82
C ASN A 6 -27.67 -0.23 -52.84
N GLY A 7 -26.39 -0.40 -52.49
CA GLY A 7 -25.36 -0.98 -53.37
C GLY A 7 -24.22 -1.62 -52.56
N LYS A 8 -23.80 -2.85 -52.91
CA LYS A 8 -23.20 -3.88 -52.03
C LYS A 8 -21.69 -4.14 -52.28
N ARG A 9 -20.96 -4.49 -51.18
CA ARG A 9 -19.85 -5.50 -51.02
C ARG A 9 -18.50 -5.23 -51.72
N ARG A 10 -17.31 -5.51 -51.14
CA ARG A 10 -16.67 -6.74 -50.55
C ARG A 10 -15.50 -6.29 -49.62
N LYS A 11 -15.18 -6.79 -48.42
CA LYS A 11 -14.78 -8.10 -47.82
C LYS A 11 -13.36 -8.63 -48.18
N ASP A 12 -12.49 -8.56 -47.16
CA ASP A 12 -11.37 -9.40 -46.66
C ASP A 12 -10.02 -9.66 -47.39
N ASP A 13 -8.98 -9.55 -46.53
CA ASP A 13 -7.89 -10.49 -46.20
C ASP A 13 -6.50 -10.53 -46.88
N ASN A 14 -5.51 -10.67 -45.97
CA ASN A 14 -4.26 -11.41 -46.03
C ASN A 14 -3.12 -11.03 -47.00
N GLY A 15 -1.96 -10.77 -46.38
CA GLY A 15 -0.85 -11.72 -46.52
C GLY A 15 0.45 -11.21 -47.17
N SER A 16 1.47 -11.04 -46.32
CA SER A 16 2.88 -11.48 -46.51
C SER A 16 3.66 -11.05 -47.76
N SER A 17 4.87 -10.51 -47.56
CA SER A 17 6.13 -11.18 -48.00
C SER A 17 7.32 -10.23 -48.29
N ARG A 18 8.34 -10.33 -47.42
CA ARG A 18 9.79 -10.49 -47.71
C ARG A 18 10.71 -9.29 -48.07
N LYS A 19 11.73 -9.18 -47.19
CA LYS A 19 13.20 -9.23 -47.41
C LYS A 19 13.97 -8.00 -47.93
N ASN A 20 14.83 -7.45 -47.05
CA ASN A 20 16.32 -7.52 -47.08
C ASN A 20 16.83 -6.54 -46.02
N LYS A 21 17.55 -6.88 -44.93
CA LYS A 21 18.77 -7.67 -44.65
C LYS A 21 20.09 -7.01 -45.09
N ASP A 22 20.93 -6.81 -44.06
CA ASP A 22 22.39 -6.69 -44.02
C ASP A 22 23.06 -5.34 -44.32
N LYS A 23 23.42 -4.64 -43.23
CA LYS A 23 24.81 -4.17 -43.06
C LYS A 23 25.23 -4.19 -41.58
N LYS A 24 25.91 -5.27 -41.21
CA LYS A 24 26.72 -5.47 -40.00
C LYS A 24 28.10 -4.83 -40.27
N ASP A 25 28.68 -4.04 -39.38
CA ASP A 25 29.74 -4.38 -38.39
C ASP A 25 30.38 -3.01 -38.03
N LYS A 26 30.83 -2.64 -36.82
CA LYS A 26 31.59 -3.41 -35.82
C LYS A 26 31.78 -2.60 -34.50
N VAL A 27 31.97 -3.35 -33.39
CA VAL A 27 32.77 -3.04 -32.16
C VAL A 27 32.13 -2.06 -31.14
N SER A 28 31.44 -2.54 -30.09
CA SER A 28 31.95 -2.97 -28.74
C SER A 28 32.63 -1.82 -27.97
N ASP A 29 32.09 -1.27 -26.88
CA ASP A 29 31.70 -1.95 -25.64
C ASP A 29 30.41 -1.39 -25.01
N THR A 30 29.35 -2.19 -24.96
CA THR A 30 28.24 -1.98 -24.01
C THR A 30 28.40 -2.98 -22.87
N LEU A 31 28.83 -2.47 -21.72
CA LEU A 31 28.97 -3.22 -20.47
C LEU A 31 27.61 -3.87 -20.08
N PRO A 32 27.60 -5.13 -19.63
CA PRO A 32 26.38 -5.92 -19.52
C PRO A 32 25.49 -5.47 -18.35
N LYS A 33 24.18 -5.64 -18.54
CA LYS A 33 23.16 -5.69 -17.49
C LYS A 33 23.68 -6.49 -16.29
N SER A 34 23.91 -5.83 -15.16
CA SER A 34 23.88 -6.51 -13.86
C SER A 34 22.44 -6.51 -13.38
N SER A 35 21.68 -7.50 -13.85
CA SER A 35 20.46 -7.91 -13.17
C SER A 35 20.85 -8.59 -11.86
N GLN A 36 21.13 -7.81 -10.82
CA GLN A 36 21.02 -8.33 -9.47
C GLN A 36 19.53 -8.38 -9.10
N VAL A 37 18.85 -9.35 -9.71
CA VAL A 37 17.70 -9.98 -9.04
C VAL A 37 18.33 -10.79 -7.92
N SER A 38 18.64 -10.13 -6.81
CA SER A 38 18.82 -10.85 -5.56
C SER A 38 17.50 -11.57 -5.32
N ASN A 39 17.53 -12.90 -5.38
CA ASN A 39 16.45 -13.77 -4.99
C ASN A 39 15.82 -13.22 -3.70
N ARG A 40 14.66 -12.56 -3.83
CA ARG A 40 13.80 -12.29 -2.70
C ARG A 40 13.13 -13.60 -2.35
N THR A 41 13.87 -14.42 -1.61
CA THR A 41 13.36 -15.54 -0.83
C THR A 41 12.06 -15.11 -0.16
N ASN A 42 10.98 -15.88 -0.39
CA ASN A 42 9.68 -15.85 0.32
C ASN A 42 9.55 -14.77 1.40
N CYS A 43 9.32 -13.52 1.01
CA CYS A 43 8.96 -12.47 1.96
C CYS A 43 7.44 -12.31 1.88
N PRO A 44 6.70 -12.41 2.99
CA PRO A 44 5.25 -12.32 2.93
C PRO A 44 4.82 -10.94 2.38
N ALA A 45 3.61 -10.84 1.83
CA ALA A 45 3.13 -9.65 1.12
C ALA A 45 3.31 -8.33 1.90
N TYR A 46 3.37 -8.37 3.24
CA TYR A 46 3.66 -7.19 4.08
C TYR A 46 5.04 -6.56 3.80
N ALA A 47 6.03 -7.33 3.36
CA ALA A 47 7.40 -6.86 3.10
C ALA A 47 7.60 -6.23 1.70
N GLN A 48 6.55 -6.20 0.88
CA GLN A 48 6.55 -5.52 -0.42
C GLN A 48 6.08 -4.07 -0.32
N SER A 49 5.45 -3.65 0.77
CA SER A 49 5.10 -2.25 1.00
C SER A 49 6.32 -1.46 1.49
N VAL A 50 7.35 -1.37 0.64
CA VAL A 50 8.39 -0.35 0.78
C VAL A 50 7.78 0.99 0.35
N MET A 51 6.99 1.59 1.24
CA MET A 51 6.76 3.03 1.14
C MET A 51 8.14 3.68 1.18
N SER A 52 8.50 4.47 0.17
CA SER A 52 9.75 5.21 0.21
C SER A 52 9.77 6.01 1.51
N VAL A 53 10.86 5.96 2.28
CA VAL A 53 11.00 6.75 3.52
C VAL A 53 10.95 8.26 3.21
N ASP A 54 11.07 8.62 1.92
CA ASP A 54 10.97 9.98 1.37
C ASP A 54 9.56 10.32 0.83
N SER A 55 8.56 9.45 1.03
CA SER A 55 7.16 9.72 0.70
C SER A 55 6.42 10.35 1.88
N ASP A 56 7.04 11.32 2.53
CA ASP A 56 6.28 12.24 3.38
C ASP A 56 5.66 13.28 2.45
N ASP A 57 4.34 13.18 2.24
CA ASP A 57 3.59 14.17 1.45
C ASP A 57 3.55 15.55 2.15
N GLY A 58 4.17 15.69 3.34
CA GLY A 58 4.30 16.91 4.11
C GLY A 58 2.98 17.37 4.73
N ILE A 59 1.98 16.48 4.74
CA ILE A 59 0.65 16.76 5.28
C ILE A 59 0.70 16.52 6.79
N PRO A 60 0.59 17.58 7.61
CA PRO A 60 0.64 17.42 9.06
C PRO A 60 -0.62 16.72 9.58
N PHE A 61 -0.50 15.96 10.67
CA PHE A 61 -1.64 15.26 11.28
C PHE A 61 -2.78 16.22 11.70
N ASN A 62 -2.44 17.45 12.06
CA ASN A 62 -3.42 18.49 12.38
C ASN A 62 -4.28 18.92 11.17
N ALA A 63 -3.83 18.69 9.93
CA ALA A 63 -4.60 18.97 8.72
C ALA A 63 -5.73 17.94 8.50
N ILE A 64 -5.56 16.72 9.04
CA ILE A 64 -6.64 15.71 9.10
C ILE A 64 -7.72 16.19 10.09
N GLY A 65 -7.27 16.74 11.22
CA GLY A 65 -8.12 17.28 12.26
C GLY A 65 -8.95 16.22 13.00
N GLY A 66 -9.70 16.67 14.01
CA GLY A 66 -10.59 15.83 14.80
C GLY A 66 -9.90 14.73 15.60
N ALA A 67 -10.69 13.77 16.08
CA ALA A 67 -10.20 12.65 16.88
C ALA A 67 -9.25 11.73 16.08
N ALA A 68 -9.56 11.45 14.82
CA ALA A 68 -8.74 10.61 13.96
C ALA A 68 -7.33 11.20 13.74
N GLY A 69 -7.22 12.52 13.51
CA GLY A 69 -5.94 13.20 13.39
C GLY A 69 -5.08 13.07 14.65
N GLN A 70 -5.67 13.24 15.84
CA GLN A 70 -4.95 13.08 17.11
C GLN A 70 -4.47 11.64 17.33
N LEU A 71 -5.30 10.65 17.02
CA LEU A 71 -4.94 9.23 17.15
C LEU A 71 -3.82 8.82 16.19
N LEU A 72 -3.81 9.40 14.97
CA LEU A 72 -2.73 9.20 14.00
C LEU A 72 -1.42 9.85 14.45
N GLU A 73 -1.48 11.06 15.01
CA GLU A 73 -0.31 11.73 15.59
C GLU A 73 0.28 10.92 16.75
N ASN A 74 -0.57 10.44 17.66
CA ASN A 74 -0.16 9.60 18.78
C ASN A 74 0.51 8.30 18.28
N ASN A 75 0.03 7.72 17.19
CA ASN A 75 0.64 6.54 16.57
C ASN A 75 2.02 6.83 15.99
N ALA A 76 2.18 7.95 15.29
CA ALA A 76 3.49 8.34 14.76
C ALA A 76 4.51 8.48 15.88
N GLN A 77 4.16 9.18 16.96
CA GLN A 77 5.01 9.33 18.14
C GLN A 77 5.32 7.98 18.80
N ALA A 78 4.33 7.10 18.95
CA ALA A 78 4.53 5.77 19.53
C ALA A 78 5.48 4.92 18.67
N LEU A 79 5.35 4.97 17.34
CA LEU A 79 6.22 4.24 16.41
C LEU A 79 7.66 4.76 16.41
N ASP A 80 7.84 6.08 16.47
CA ASP A 80 9.17 6.70 16.63
C ASP A 80 9.83 6.29 17.95
N GLN A 81 9.04 6.25 19.03
CA GLN A 81 9.53 5.80 20.33
C GLN A 81 9.84 4.30 20.34
N ILE A 82 9.03 3.48 19.67
CA ILE A 82 9.30 2.04 19.49
C ILE A 82 10.64 1.83 18.78
N SER A 83 10.90 2.57 17.71
CA SER A 83 12.16 2.55 16.96
C SER A 83 13.35 2.94 17.84
N THR A 84 13.19 4.02 18.62
CA THR A 84 14.20 4.49 19.58
C THR A 84 14.50 3.44 20.65
N ASN A 85 13.45 2.83 21.22
CA ASN A 85 13.57 1.80 22.24
C ASN A 85 14.22 0.52 21.71
N PHE A 86 13.93 0.12 20.47
CA PHE A 86 14.64 -0.99 19.83
C PHE A 86 16.14 -0.69 19.70
N SER A 87 16.49 0.51 19.26
CA SER A 87 17.89 0.95 19.16
C SER A 87 18.60 0.98 20.53
N ALA A 88 17.85 1.25 21.60
CA ALA A 88 18.33 1.24 22.97
C ALA A 88 18.19 -0.13 23.70
N CYS A 89 17.78 -1.20 23.00
CA CYS A 89 17.51 -2.53 23.57
C CYS A 89 16.46 -2.55 24.71
N LYS A 90 15.53 -1.59 24.73
CA LYS A 90 14.46 -1.41 25.74
C LYS A 90 13.13 -2.03 25.28
N ILE A 91 13.16 -3.29 24.85
CA ILE A 91 12.02 -3.95 24.20
C ILE A 91 10.78 -4.01 25.11
N HIS A 92 10.95 -4.17 26.42
CA HIS A 92 9.83 -4.23 27.37
C HIS A 92 9.01 -2.93 27.41
N GLU A 93 9.65 -1.78 27.17
CA GLU A 93 8.98 -0.47 27.12
C GLU A 93 8.06 -0.36 25.90
N ASN A 94 8.28 -1.16 24.85
CA ASN A 94 7.47 -1.16 23.63
C ASN A 94 6.11 -1.84 23.79
N ILE A 95 5.91 -2.68 24.80
CA ILE A 95 4.64 -3.41 24.96
C ILE A 95 3.47 -2.43 25.10
N ILE A 96 3.63 -1.40 25.93
CA ILE A 96 2.59 -0.38 26.15
C ILE A 96 2.38 0.45 24.88
N LEU A 97 3.45 0.80 24.17
CA LEU A 97 3.38 1.57 22.93
C LEU A 97 2.67 0.79 21.82
N PHE A 98 2.93 -0.51 21.70
CA PHE A 98 2.21 -1.37 20.75
C PHE A 98 0.73 -1.50 21.10
N CYS A 99 0.39 -1.62 22.38
CA CYS A 99 -1.02 -1.59 22.81
C CYS A 99 -1.70 -0.27 22.44
N GLN A 100 -1.05 0.86 22.71
CA GLN A 100 -1.56 2.18 22.33
C GLN A 100 -1.76 2.29 20.82
N ALA A 101 -0.78 1.87 20.02
CA ALA A 101 -0.87 1.90 18.56
C ALA A 101 -2.03 1.05 18.03
N ARG A 102 -2.19 -0.17 18.57
CA ARG A 102 -3.32 -1.06 18.24
C ARG A 102 -4.64 -0.37 18.55
N ASP A 103 -4.80 0.14 19.77
CA ASP A 103 -6.07 0.69 20.23
C ASP A 103 -6.48 1.93 19.45
N ASN A 104 -5.52 2.79 19.12
CA ASN A 104 -5.73 3.95 18.26
C ASN A 104 -6.18 3.54 16.85
N ILE A 105 -5.53 2.54 16.23
CA ILE A 105 -5.93 2.02 14.91
C ILE A 105 -7.34 1.45 14.96
N VAL A 106 -7.66 0.63 15.98
CA VAL A 106 -9.00 0.06 16.16
C VAL A 106 -10.05 1.16 16.33
N SER A 107 -9.75 2.21 17.11
CA SER A 107 -10.65 3.35 17.27
C SER A 107 -10.92 4.06 15.95
N ILE A 108 -9.88 4.34 15.16
CA ILE A 108 -10.02 4.97 13.84
C ILE A 108 -10.85 4.09 12.90
N LEU A 109 -10.59 2.79 12.86
CA LEU A 109 -11.33 1.86 12.00
C LEU A 109 -12.80 1.75 12.38
N ASN A 110 -13.11 1.80 13.69
CA ASN A 110 -14.50 1.83 14.16
C ASN A 110 -15.21 3.13 13.73
N ASP A 111 -14.55 4.28 13.88
CA ASP A 111 -15.12 5.57 13.46
C ASP A 111 -15.35 5.62 11.94
N LEU A 112 -14.46 5.00 11.15
CA LEU A 112 -14.64 4.86 9.71
C LEU A 112 -15.81 3.92 9.32
N GLY A 113 -16.19 2.99 10.20
CA GLY A 113 -17.32 2.09 10.00
C GLY A 113 -18.68 2.79 9.98
N ASP A 114 -18.81 3.91 10.71
CA ASP A 114 -20.05 4.69 10.84
C ASP A 114 -20.20 5.79 9.76
N MET A 115 -19.42 5.72 8.67
CA MET A 115 -19.37 6.78 7.66
C MET A 115 -20.57 6.81 6.69
N PRO A 116 -20.92 8.00 6.17
CA PRO A 116 -22.01 8.18 5.22
C PRO A 116 -21.76 7.42 3.90
N GLU A 117 -22.84 7.10 3.19
CA GLU A 117 -22.83 6.23 1.99
C GLU A 117 -21.85 6.69 0.90
N SER A 118 -21.57 7.99 0.80
CA SER A 118 -20.58 8.55 -0.13
C SER A 118 -19.15 8.13 0.17
N MET A 119 -18.78 7.97 1.46
CA MET A 119 -17.44 7.54 1.85
C MET A 119 -17.27 6.02 1.71
N LYS A 120 -18.35 5.23 1.69
CA LYS A 120 -18.28 3.78 1.43
C LYS A 120 -17.82 3.42 0.02
N GLN A 121 -17.83 4.39 -0.91
CA GLN A 121 -17.30 4.21 -2.27
C GLN A 121 -15.76 4.28 -2.34
N MET A 122 -15.12 4.74 -1.25
CA MET A 122 -13.66 4.72 -1.15
C MET A 122 -13.14 3.28 -1.33
N PRO A 123 -12.05 3.10 -2.09
CA PRO A 123 -11.37 1.81 -2.11
C PRO A 123 -10.98 1.36 -0.70
N PRO A 124 -11.08 0.06 -0.38
CA PRO A 124 -10.63 -0.43 0.91
C PRO A 124 -9.12 -0.19 1.08
N LEU A 125 -8.69 -0.02 2.33
CA LEU A 125 -7.27 0.09 2.64
C LEU A 125 -6.50 -1.13 2.11
N PRO A 126 -5.30 -0.93 1.57
CA PRO A 126 -4.52 -2.00 0.93
C PRO A 126 -4.07 -3.08 1.93
N VAL A 127 -4.02 -2.75 3.22
CA VAL A 127 -3.63 -3.64 4.31
C VAL A 127 -4.61 -3.48 5.47
N LYS A 128 -4.94 -4.59 6.14
CA LYS A 128 -5.75 -4.63 7.35
C LYS A 128 -4.89 -5.01 8.55
N LEU A 129 -5.26 -4.51 9.73
CA LEU A 129 -4.64 -4.92 10.98
C LEU A 129 -4.90 -6.41 11.22
N ASN A 130 -3.86 -7.17 11.56
CA ASN A 130 -4.01 -8.56 11.93
C ASN A 130 -4.42 -8.65 13.42
N GLU A 131 -5.73 -8.62 13.66
CA GLU A 131 -6.29 -8.59 15.02
C GLU A 131 -5.96 -9.87 15.80
N GLU A 132 -6.00 -11.02 15.16
CA GLU A 132 -5.65 -12.31 15.78
C GLU A 132 -4.22 -12.29 16.30
N LEU A 133 -3.27 -11.89 15.44
CA LEU A 133 -1.88 -11.76 15.85
C LEU A 133 -1.74 -10.73 16.96
N ALA A 134 -2.27 -9.53 16.78
CA ALA A 134 -2.17 -8.46 17.78
C ALA A 134 -2.72 -8.90 19.15
N ASN A 135 -3.84 -9.61 19.18
CA ASN A 135 -4.47 -10.11 20.40
C ASN A 135 -3.73 -11.30 21.02
N SER A 136 -2.94 -12.03 20.23
CA SER A 136 -2.11 -13.14 20.72
C SER A 136 -0.80 -12.69 21.37
N ILE A 137 -0.22 -11.58 20.90
CA ILE A 137 1.09 -11.09 21.36
C ILE A 137 1.01 -9.89 22.30
N LEU A 138 -0.05 -9.07 22.22
CA LEU A 138 -0.20 -7.87 23.04
C LEU A 138 -1.23 -8.09 24.15
N PRO A 139 -0.98 -7.57 25.36
CA PRO A 139 -2.00 -7.53 26.40
C PRO A 139 -3.29 -6.90 25.89
N GLN A 140 -4.44 -7.49 26.20
CA GLN A 140 -5.72 -6.84 25.95
C GLN A 140 -5.86 -5.65 26.88
N THR A 141 -6.16 -4.48 26.31
CA THR A 141 -6.61 -3.36 27.13
C THR A 141 -8.02 -3.68 27.61
N PRO A 142 -8.33 -3.47 28.90
CA PRO A 142 -9.69 -3.62 29.38
C PRO A 142 -10.57 -2.62 28.62
N LEU A 143 -11.34 -3.10 27.64
CA LEU A 143 -12.38 -2.29 27.00
C LEU A 143 -13.30 -1.75 28.10
N PRO A 144 -13.54 -0.43 28.20
CA PRO A 144 -14.66 0.05 29.00
C PRO A 144 -15.92 -0.56 28.40
N LYS A 145 -16.60 -1.41 29.18
CA LYS A 145 -17.90 -1.96 28.81
C LYS A 145 -18.82 -0.78 28.53
N LYS A 146 -19.24 -0.59 27.27
CA LYS A 146 -20.33 0.33 26.95
C LYS A 146 -21.54 -0.13 27.76
N SER A 147 -21.99 0.71 28.69
CA SER A 147 -23.22 0.50 29.47
C SER A 147 -24.43 0.81 28.61
#